data_AF-A0A957PYC3-F1
#
_entry.id   AF-A0A957PYC3-F1
#
_cell.length_a   1.000
_cell.length_b   1.000
_cell.length_c   1.000
_cell.angle_alpha   90.00
_cell.angle_beta   90.00
_cell.angle_gamma   90.00
#
_symmetry.space_group_name_H-M   'P 1'
#
loop_
_entity.id
_entity.type
_entity.pdbx_description
1 polymer ?
#
loop_
_entity_poly.entity_id
_entity_poly.type
_entity_poly.pdbx_seq_one_letter_code
_entity_poly.pdbx_strand_id
1 'polypeptide(L)' 'MMVYYADLYLAYLRNLVRLMGQYRADFLIMLTASLIHDGSTLLLLTIIFTNIRQLQGWSFHEMLLIYGLSVTTRSLW' A
#
# COMPACT_ATOMS: atom_id res chain seq x y z
N MET A 1 9.37 -29.04 -34.20
CA MET A 1 9.07 -29.21 -32.76
C MET A 1 9.46 -27.98 -31.93
N MET A 2 10.70 -27.48 -31.96
CA MET A 2 11.14 -26.35 -31.11
C MET A 2 10.45 -25.00 -31.34
N VAL A 3 10.09 -24.67 -32.58
CA VAL A 3 9.45 -23.39 -32.93
C VAL A 3 8.04 -23.26 -32.32
N TYR A 4 7.31 -24.38 -32.19
CA TYR A 4 5.98 -24.41 -31.57
C TYR A 4 6.02 -24.08 -30.08
N TYR A 5 7.04 -24.56 -29.36
CA TYR A 5 7.20 -24.24 -27.93
C TYR A 5 7.61 -22.78 -27.71
N ALA A 6 8.41 -22.21 -28.62
CA ALA A 6 8.78 -20.79 -28.56
C ALA A 6 7.58 -19.87 -28.78
N ASP A 7 6.72 -20.21 -29.74
CA ASP A 7 5.48 -19.47 -30.03
C ASP A 7 4.51 -19.54 -28.83
N LEU A 8 4.37 -20.72 -28.22
CA LEU A 8 3.58 -20.91 -27.01
C LEU A 8 4.11 -20.06 -25.85
N TYR A 9 5.43 -20.00 -25.66
CA TYR A 9 6.06 -19.17 -24.62
C TYR A 9 5.79 -17.67 -24.85
N LEU A 10 5.88 -17.22 -26.11
CA LEU A 10 5.58 -15.85 -26.51
C LEU A 10 4.10 -15.50 -26.29
N ALA A 11 3.19 -16.43 -26.57
CA ALA A 11 1.77 -16.28 -26.28
C ALA A 11 1.49 -16.17 -24.77
N TYR A 12 2.16 -16.98 -23.95
CA TYR A 12 2.09 -16.87 -22.48
C TYR A 12 2.61 -15.52 -21.98
N LEU A 13 3.74 -15.04 -22.51
CA LEU A 13 4.33 -13.77 -22.12
C LEU A 13 3.41 -12.60 -22.48
N ARG A 14 2.76 -12.66 -23.65
CA ARG A 14 1.73 -11.69 -24.06
C ARG A 14 0.50 -11.70 -23.15
N ASN A 15 0.08 -12.88 -22.69
CA ASN A 15 -1.02 -13.00 -21.73
C ASN A 15 -0.65 -12.47 -20.35
N LEU A 16 0.58 -12.69 -19.89
CA LEU A 16 1.12 -12.09 -18.66
C LEU A 16 1.09 -10.54 -18.70
N VAL A 17 1.53 -9.95 -19.81
CA VAL A 17 1.47 -8.49 -20.00
C VAL A 17 0.03 -7.99 -20.02
N ARG A 18 -0.90 -8.74 -20.61
CA ARG A 18 -2.35 -8.43 -20.57
C ARG A 18 -2.93 -8.53 -19.16
N LEU A 19 -2.56 -9.54 -18.36
CA LEU A 19 -2.96 -9.64 -16.96
C LEU A 19 -2.51 -8.41 -16.18
N MET A 20 -1.25 -7.98 -16.34
CA MET A 20 -0.75 -6.77 -15.68
C MET A 20 -1.53 -5.50 -16.08
N GLY A 21 -2.03 -5.45 -17.32
CA GLY A 21 -2.92 -4.37 -17.79
C GLY A 21 -4.31 -4.40 -17.16
N GLN A 22 -4.87 -5.59 -16.91
CA GLN A 22 -6.15 -5.80 -16.24
C GLN A 22 -6.07 -5.45 -14.74
N TYR A 23 -4.91 -5.75 -14.13
CA TYR A 23 -4.55 -5.39 -12.75
C TYR A 23 -4.37 -3.89 -12.49
N ARG A 24 -4.43 -3.01 -13.50
CA ARG A 24 -4.29 -1.56 -13.27
C ARG A 24 -5.46 -0.99 -12.46
N ALA A 25 -6.66 -1.52 -12.65
CA ALA A 25 -7.83 -1.14 -11.85
C ALA A 25 -7.66 -1.62 -10.41
N ASP A 26 -7.31 -2.89 -10.21
CA ASP A 26 -7.03 -3.45 -8.88
C ASP A 26 -5.88 -2.73 -8.16
N PHE A 27 -4.82 -2.37 -8.88
CA PHE A 27 -3.71 -1.59 -8.36
C PHE A 27 -4.15 -0.20 -7.89
N LEU A 28 -4.95 0.51 -8.70
CA LEU A 28 -5.48 1.83 -8.33
C LEU A 28 -6.41 1.74 -7.13
N ILE A 29 -7.28 0.73 -7.07
CA ILE A 29 -8.18 0.50 -5.95
C ILE A 29 -7.37 0.21 -4.68
N MET A 30 -6.36 -0.66 -4.76
CA MET A 30 -5.50 -0.99 -3.63
C MET A 30 -4.72 0.24 -3.15
N LEU A 31 -4.10 0.98 -4.06
CA LEU A 31 -3.35 2.19 -3.76
C LEU A 31 -4.24 3.25 -3.09
N THR A 32 -5.42 3.51 -3.65
CA THR A 32 -6.36 4.51 -3.10
C THR A 32 -6.92 4.07 -1.75
N ALA A 33 -7.28 2.80 -1.59
CA ALA A 33 -7.74 2.25 -0.32
C ALA A 33 -6.66 2.36 0.77
N SER A 34 -5.40 2.03 0.45
CA SER A 34 -4.28 2.17 1.38
C SER A 34 -4.03 3.63 1.77
N LEU A 35 -4.04 4.55 0.80
CA LEU A 35 -3.88 5.98 1.07
C LEU A 35 -5.01 6.55 1.95
N ILE A 36 -6.26 6.14 1.71
CA ILE A 36 -7.40 6.57 2.52
C ILE A 36 -7.28 6.02 3.95
N HIS A 37 -6.92 4.74 4.10
CA HIS A 37 -6.72 4.12 5.40
C HIS A 37 -5.63 4.84 6.21
N ASP A 38 -4.49 5.10 5.59
CA ASP A 38 -3.37 5.74 6.29
C ASP A 38 -3.64 7.21 6.58
N GLY A 39 -4.24 7.92 5.64
CA GLY A 39 -4.71 9.30 5.83
C GLY A 39 -5.74 9.41 6.96
N SER A 40 -6.70 8.49 7.02
CA SER A 40 -7.70 8.46 8.10
C SER A 40 -7.06 8.22 9.46
N THR A 41 -6.04 7.36 9.53
CA THR A 41 -5.33 7.07 10.78
C THR A 41 -4.54 8.29 11.26
N LEU A 42 -3.86 9.00 10.35
CA LEU A 42 -3.16 10.26 10.66
C LEU A 42 -4.11 11.36 11.11
N LEU A 43 -5.27 11.52 10.46
CA LEU A 43 -6.30 12.48 10.85
C LEU A 43 -6.83 12.16 12.25
N LEU A 44 -7.12 10.90 12.53
CA LEU A 44 -7.58 10.44 13.84
C LEU A 44 -6.54 10.73 14.92
N LEU A 45 -5.27 10.44 14.65
CA LEU A 45 -4.16 10.74 15.56
C LEU A 45 -4.07 12.24 15.84
N THR A 46 -4.20 13.08 14.81
CA THR A 46 -4.18 14.54 14.95
C THR A 46 -5.36 15.07 15.78
N ILE A 47 -6.58 14.54 15.56
CA ILE A 47 -7.78 14.94 16.30
C ILE A 47 -7.68 14.56 17.78
N ILE A 48 -7.14 13.38 18.09
CA ILE A 48 -6.92 12.92 19.46
C ILE A 48 -5.94 13.85 20.18
N PHE A 49 -4.80 14.14 19.56
CA PHE A 49 -3.77 15.00 20.15
C PHE A 49 -4.14 16.49 20.20
N THR A 50 -5.18 16.91 19.46
CA THR A 50 -5.78 18.25 19.60
C THR A 50 -6.53 18.39 20.92
N ASN A 51 -7.19 17.32 21.39
CA ASN A 51 -7.98 17.35 22.63
C ASN A 51 -7.17 16.90 23.85
N ILE A 52 -6.18 16.02 23.66
CA ILE A 52 -5.38 15.43 24.74
C ILE A 52 -3.90 15.78 24.50
N ARG A 53 -3.30 16.57 25.41
CA ARG A 53 -1.90 17.02 25.27
C ARG A 53 -0.89 15.86 25.31
N GLN A 54 -1.18 14.80 26.05
CA GLN A 54 -0.28 13.64 26.20
C GLN A 54 -1.10 12.36 26.35
N LEU A 55 -0.81 11.37 25.51
CA LEU A 55 -1.35 10.02 25.65
C LEU A 55 -0.33 9.21 26.47
N GLN A 56 -0.62 8.92 27.75
CA GLN A 56 0.27 8.07 28.58
C GLN A 56 1.74 8.54 28.62
N GLY A 57 1.98 9.86 28.57
CA GLY A 57 3.33 10.45 28.54
C GLY A 57 3.96 10.61 27.15
N TRP A 58 3.35 10.05 26.11
CA TRP A 58 3.81 10.20 24.72
C TRP A 58 3.21 11.46 24.08
N SER A 59 4.08 12.24 23.43
CA SER A 59 3.71 13.41 22.62
C SER A 59 3.30 13.02 21.21
N PHE A 60 2.64 13.95 20.50
CA PHE A 60 2.20 13.78 19.12
C PHE A 60 3.32 13.29 18.18
N HIS A 61 4.53 13.84 18.32
CA HIS A 61 5.66 13.53 17.45
C HIS A 61 6.13 12.08 17.62
N GLU A 62 6.13 11.55 18.83
CA GLU A 62 6.56 10.18 19.10
C GLU A 62 5.54 9.17 18.57
N MET A 63 4.24 9.45 18.74
CA MET A 63 3.18 8.63 18.16
C MET A 63 3.18 8.68 16.63
N LEU A 64 3.44 9.84 16.04
CA LEU A 64 3.59 9.98 14.59
C LEU A 64 4.77 9.16 14.06
N LEU A 65 5.88 9.14 14.80
CA LEU A 65 7.07 8.36 14.45
C LEU A 65 6.80 6.85 14.51
N ILE A 66 6.17 6.36 15.59
CA ILE A 66 5.78 4.95 15.72
C ILE A 66 4.82 4.54 14.59
N TYR A 67 3.86 5.41 14.27
CA TYR A 67 2.93 5.18 13.18
C TYR A 67 3.66 5.12 11.82
N GLY A 68 4.56 6.06 11.54
CA GLY A 68 5.38 6.05 10.32
C GLY A 68 6.24 4.79 10.16
N LEU A 69 6.85 4.31 11.24
CA LEU A 69 7.60 3.04 11.25
C LEU A 69 6.70 1.84 10.99
N SER A 70 5.50 1.84 11.58
CA SER A 70 4.52 0.77 11.41
C SER A 70 4.02 0.67 9.96
N VAL A 71 3.73 1.82 9.31
CA VAL A 71 3.35 1.87 7.89
C VAL A 71 4.49 1.40 7.00
N THR A 72 5.72 1.84 7.27
CA THR A 72 6.91 1.41 6.51
C THR A 72 7.10 -0.10 6.60
N THR A 73 6.98 -0.68 7.79
CA THR A 73 7.09 -2.13 8.01
C THR A 73 6.00 -2.90 7.27
N ARG A 74 4.76 -2.42 7.30
CA ARG A 74 3.63 -3.03 6.58
C ARG A 74 3.79 -2.97 5.06
N SER A 75 4.48 -1.97 4.53
CA SER A 75 4.74 -1.86 3.09
C SER A 75 5.86 -2.78 2.61
N LEU A 76 6.72 -3.25 3.51
CA LEU A 76 7.90 -4.07 3.22
C LEU A 76 7.62 -5.58 3.31
N TRP A 77 6.46 -6.00 3.81
CA TRP A 77 6.07 -7.39 4.03
C TRP A 77 4.71 -7.67 3.41
#